data_AF-F3CHE2-F1
#
_entry.id   AF-F3CHE2-F1
#
_cell.length_a   1.000
_cell.length_b   1.000
_cell.length_c   1.000
_cell.angle_alpha   90.00
_cell.angle_beta   90.00
_cell.angle_gamma   90.00
#
_symmetry.space_group_name_H-M   'P 1'
#
loop_
_entity.id
_entity.type
_entity.pdbx_description
1 polymer ?
#
loop_
_entity_poly.entity_id
_entity_poly.type
_entity_poly.pdbx_seq_one_letter_code
_entity_poly.pdbx_strand_id
1 'polypeptide(L)' 'NHGTNFVTWLKGGVISHRIIINDAKARVHTVDSTAFLVSPDIFKRYALEHPAIEH' A
#
# COMPACT_ATOMS: atom_id res chain seq x y z
N ASN A 1 -14.72 -6.95 2.58
CA ASN A 1 -14.68 -5.53 2.13
C ASN A 1 -13.27 -5.21 1.67
N HIS A 2 -13.01 -5.07 0.37
CA HIS A 2 -11.66 -5.00 -0.20
C HIS A 2 -10.86 -3.78 0.28
N GLY A 3 -11.53 -2.64 0.51
CA GLY A 3 -10.88 -1.42 1.02
C GLY A 3 -10.29 -1.60 2.41
N THR A 4 -11.02 -2.24 3.34
CA THR A 4 -10.52 -2.51 4.69
C THR A 4 -9.31 -3.44 4.67
N ASN A 5 -9.35 -4.48 3.83
CA ASN A 5 -8.24 -5.43 3.69
C ASN A 5 -6.99 -4.75 3.12
N PHE A 6 -7.17 -3.87 2.13
CA PHE A 6 -6.08 -3.07 1.58
C PHE A 6 -5.43 -2.16 2.64
N VAL A 7 -6.23 -1.43 3.43
CA VAL A 7 -5.71 -0.56 4.49
C VAL A 7 -4.96 -1.36 5.57
N THR A 8 -5.46 -2.54 5.95
CA THR A 8 -4.79 -3.43 6.90
C THR A 8 -3.47 -3.95 6.35
N TRP A 9 -3.45 -4.41 5.10
CA TRP A 9 -2.23 -4.85 4.42
C TRP A 9 -1.19 -3.73 4.33
N LEU A 10 -1.63 -2.51 3.97
CA LEU A 10 -0.76 -1.35 3.85
C LEU A 10 -0.12 -1.02 5.20
N LYS A 11 -0.92 -0.92 6.27
CA LYS A 11 -0.41 -0.65 7.63
C LYS A 11 0.58 -1.72 8.09
N GLY A 12 0.26 -3.00 7.91
CA GLY A 12 1.15 -4.10 8.27
C GLY A 12 2.46 -4.08 7.47
N GLY A 13 2.38 -3.73 6.18
CA GLY A 13 3.55 -3.60 5.31
C GLY A 13 4.48 -2.46 5.70
N VAL A 14 3.92 -1.33 6.16
CA VAL A 14 4.71 -0.21 6.69
C VAL A 14 5.40 -0.58 8.01
N ILE A 15 4.66 -1.16 8.96
CA ILE A 15 5.21 -1.55 10.28
C ILE A 15 6.34 -2.60 10.14
N SER A 16 6.16 -3.56 9.23
CA SER A 16 7.16 -4.60 8.93
C SER A 16 8.28 -4.14 8.00
N HIS A 17 8.30 -2.87 7.58
CA HIS A 17 9.25 -2.30 6.63
C HIS A 17 9.25 -2.97 5.23
N ARG A 18 8.26 -3.82 4.91
CA ARG A 18 8.05 -4.41 3.57
C ARG A 18 7.59 -3.38 2.55
N ILE A 19 6.86 -2.37 3.00
CA ILE A 19 6.41 -1.22 2.22
C ILE A 19 7.20 -0.01 2.73
N ILE A 20 8.19 0.39 1.94
CA ILE A 20 9.00 1.58 2.22
C ILE A 20 8.17 2.81 1.84
N ILE A 21 8.04 3.74 2.78
CA ILE A 21 7.36 5.03 2.63
C ILE A 21 8.39 6.16 2.74
N ASN A 22 8.13 7.31 2.13
CA ASN A 22 8.96 8.53 2.23
C ASN A 22 10.41 8.50 1.69
N ASP A 23 10.81 7.48 0.91
CA ASP A 23 12.00 7.59 0.04
C ASP A 23 11.71 8.55 -1.14
N ALA A 24 12.72 9.23 -1.70
CA ALA A 24 12.54 10.11 -2.86
C ALA A 24 11.99 9.38 -4.11
N LYS A 25 12.05 8.04 -4.12
CA LYS A 25 11.40 7.13 -5.09
C LYS A 25 10.23 6.32 -4.51
N ALA A 26 9.79 6.60 -3.27
CA ALA A 26 8.73 5.82 -2.63
C ALA A 26 7.35 6.06 -3.26
N ARG A 27 6.56 5.00 -3.31
CA ARG A 27 5.18 5.01 -3.85
C ARG A 27 4.12 5.45 -2.84
N VAL A 28 4.55 5.85 -1.64
CA VAL A 28 3.67 6.30 -0.55
C VAL A 28 4.38 7.44 0.18
N HIS A 29 3.73 8.60 0.23
CA HIS A 29 4.19 9.75 1.00
C HIS A 29 3.21 10.02 2.13
N THR A 30 3.69 10.40 3.31
CA THR A 30 2.81 10.83 4.41
C THR A 30 2.80 12.35 4.53
N VAL A 31 1.64 12.99 4.54
CA VAL A 31 1.49 14.43 4.82
C VAL A 31 0.37 14.63 5.83
N ASP A 32 0.60 15.43 6.88
CA ASP A 32 -0.42 15.77 7.90
C ASP A 32 -1.22 14.56 8.42
N SER A 33 -0.52 13.52 8.88
CA SER A 33 -1.10 12.24 9.36
C SER A 33 -1.96 11.46 8.33
N THR A 34 -1.95 11.87 7.06
CA THR A 34 -2.58 11.17 5.93
C THR A 34 -1.53 10.52 5.03
N ALA A 35 -1.90 9.44 4.34
CA ALA A 35 -1.03 8.75 3.39
C ALA A 35 -1.48 9.05 1.95
N PHE A 36 -0.60 9.66 1.17
CA PHE A 36 -0.74 9.83 -0.27
C PHE A 36 -0.23 8.58 -0.98
N LEU A 37 -1.15 7.88 -1.64
CA LEU A 37 -0.90 6.64 -2.38
C LEU A 37 -0.62 6.96 -3.85
N VAL A 38 0.58 6.63 -4.33
CA VAL A 38 0.91 6.79 -5.75
C VAL A 38 0.36 5.58 -6.52
N SER A 39 -0.71 5.82 -7.27
CA SER A 39 -1.29 4.87 -8.21
C SER A 39 -0.57 4.91 -9.57
N PRO A 40 -0.56 3.81 -10.35
CA PRO A 40 -1.33 2.57 -10.17
C PRO A 40 -0.60 1.48 -9.36
N ASP A 41 0.70 1.65 -9.11
CA ASP A 41 1.59 0.54 -8.76
C ASP A 41 1.35 -0.05 -7.36
N ILE A 42 0.87 0.75 -6.41
CA ILE A 42 0.56 0.24 -5.06
C ILE A 42 -0.64 -0.73 -5.09
N PHE A 43 -1.61 -0.48 -5.98
CA PHE A 43 -2.77 -1.35 -6.18
C PHE A 43 -2.38 -2.61 -6.96
N LYS A 44 -1.53 -2.49 -7.97
CA LYS A 44 -0.98 -3.66 -8.69
C LYS A 44 -0.22 -4.59 -7.75
N ARG A 45 0.61 -4.04 -6.86
CA ARG A 45 1.32 -4.82 -5.86
C ARG A 45 0.37 -5.52 -4.90
N TYR A 46 -0.68 -4.82 -4.43
CA TYR A 46 -1.69 -5.43 -3.58
C TYR A 46 -2.39 -6.61 -4.28
N ALA A 47 -2.78 -6.46 -5.54
CA ALA A 47 -3.40 -7.53 -6.34
C ALA A 47 -2.47 -8.73 -6.50
N LEU A 48 -1.19 -8.51 -6.83
CA LEU A 48 -0.20 -9.59 -6.96
C LEU A 48 0.05 -10.36 -5.65
N GLU A 49 0.00 -9.67 -4.51
CA GLU A 49 0.14 -10.31 -3.18
C GLU A 49 -1.15 -11.03 -2.73
N HIS A 50 -2.27 -10.81 -3.43
CA HIS A 50 -3.58 -11.40 -3.13
C HIS A 50 -4.25 -11.90 -4.42
N PRO A 51 -3.75 -13.00 -5.03
CA PRO A 51 -4.27 -13.51 -6.31
C PRO A 51 -5.77 -13.86 -6.28
N ALA A 52 -6.35 -14.07 -5.09
CA ALA A 52 -7.79 -14.26 -4.90
C ALA A 52 -8.65 -12.99 -5.15
N ILE A 53 -8.03 -11.82 -5.34
CA ILE A 53 -8.70 -10.53 -5.61
C ILE A 53 -8.69 -10.22 -7.12
N GLU A 54 -7.87 -10.93 -7.92
CA GLU A 54 -7.70 -10.69 -9.36
C GLU A 54 -8.78 -11.35 -10.24
N HIS A 55 -9.80 -11.98 -9.63
CA HIS A 55 -10.91 -12.66 -10.31
C HIS A 55 -12.23 -11.90 -10.21
#